data_AF-A0A8J4PX74-F1
#
_entry.id   AF-A0A8J4PX74-F1
#
_cell.length_a   1.000
_cell.length_b   1.000
_cell.length_c   1.000
_cell.angle_alpha   90.00
_cell.angle_beta   90.00
_cell.angle_gamma   90.00
#
_symmetry.space_group_name_H-M   'P 1'
#
loop_
_entity.id
_entity.type
_entity.pdbx_description
1 polymer ?
#
loop_
_entity_poly.entity_id
_entity_poly.type
_entity_poly.pdbx_seq_one_letter_code
_entity_poly.pdbx_strand_id
1 'polypeptide(L)'
;MIDIKKALKTVLFAILPSFRRLVLTLTIAALVAIVCVLIYNSPPRQYTSVNLVIDWSYDPRSLYPFDKGFEYNILLDPHCHTTYSDGSLTPEQNILFHIANGYNAMIVTDHNELRGSLVAQQIAREKYNDKIKVLTGLEWSNCRCHLNFIGINQTITPIKNPTDQDIQNAIKQVHDIGGIVIYNHRPWSTWSSLDSPTIQQFAAWGVDYFDIANTYYFDMQTLFYARSINAGICTANDFHSSTPATGWTIYNAPNTNYNASEPINASYFTEETLFELIKSKNNSFLFDVTGTGHDIRTTKTKNPTYDLLNVFIKIGQFFHSYYILNRGVYSFVNGENCGDQSVYLDKAQIRYTVMWFSVFFIGFEILRAILVLVYKFCKMKWLQRRLTPKISTKTYSLAFDEFGVDDAPLLNMSL
;
A
#
# COMPACT_ATOMS: atom_id res chain seq x y z
N MET A 1 58.90 25.30 32.19
CA MET A 1 57.43 25.40 32.30
C MET A 1 56.86 25.37 30.90
N ILE A 2 56.12 24.32 30.55
CA ILE A 2 55.30 24.31 29.34
C ILE A 2 54.32 25.47 29.49
N ASP A 3 54.35 26.44 28.59
CA ASP A 3 53.39 27.54 28.59
C ASP A 3 52.01 26.96 28.32
N ILE A 4 51.25 26.76 29.41
CA ILE A 4 49.93 26.13 29.41
C ILE A 4 49.01 26.85 28.42
N LYS A 5 49.13 28.17 28.24
CA LYS A 5 48.35 28.92 27.25
C LYS A 5 48.74 28.58 25.81
N LYS A 6 50.04 28.39 25.54
CA LYS A 6 50.53 28.00 24.20
C LYS A 6 50.14 26.56 23.86
N ALA A 7 50.23 25.64 24.82
CA ALA A 7 49.77 24.25 24.68
C ALA A 7 48.24 24.16 24.47
N LEU A 8 47.44 24.91 25.23
CA LEU A 8 45.99 25.02 25.05
C LEU A 8 45.62 25.58 23.67
N LYS A 9 46.32 26.61 23.20
CA LYS A 9 46.09 27.21 21.88
C LYS A 9 46.38 26.22 20.76
N THR A 10 47.49 25.49 20.82
CA THR A 10 47.85 24.45 19.85
C THR A 10 46.85 23.29 19.82
N VAL A 11 46.36 22.85 20.98
CA VAL A 11 45.30 21.82 21.07
C VAL A 11 43.99 22.33 20.49
N LEU A 12 43.59 23.58 20.77
CA LEU A 12 42.39 24.18 20.18
C LEU A 12 42.48 24.27 18.64
N PHE A 13 43.62 24.70 18.10
CA PHE A 13 43.85 24.79 16.66
C PHE A 13 43.86 23.42 15.96
N ALA A 14 44.29 22.35 16.64
CA ALA A 14 44.22 20.99 16.11
C ALA A 14 42.78 20.41 16.11
N ILE A 15 41.94 20.82 17.06
CA ILE A 15 40.56 20.32 17.21
C ILE A 15 39.58 21.10 16.33
N LEU A 16 39.79 22.40 16.13
CA LEU A 16 38.84 23.29 15.44
C LEU A 16 38.49 22.85 14.00
N PRO A 17 39.44 22.41 13.15
CA PRO A 17 39.12 21.89 11.82
C PRO A 17 38.29 20.60 11.88
N SER A 18 38.57 19.72 12.84
CA SER A 18 37.83 18.47 13.06
C SER A 18 36.42 18.73 13.58
N PHE A 19 36.26 19.74 14.44
CA PHE A 19 34.96 20.20 14.90
C PHE A 19 34.13 20.84 13.78
N ARG A 20 34.74 21.68 12.93
CA ARG A 20 34.07 22.23 11.73
C ARG A 20 33.60 21.13 10.79
N ARG A 21 34.44 20.11 10.54
CA ARG A 21 34.05 18.92 9.77
C ARG A 21 32.92 18.14 10.44
N LEU A 22 32.97 17.95 11.76
CA LEU A 22 31.90 17.29 12.51
C LEU A 22 30.57 18.04 12.31
N VAL A 23 30.55 19.35 12.50
CA VAL A 23 29.34 20.17 12.34
C VAL A 23 28.82 20.10 10.90
N LEU A 24 29.69 20.18 9.90
CA LEU A 24 29.29 20.05 8.50
C LEU A 24 28.73 18.65 8.20
N THR A 25 29.41 17.59 8.65
CA THR A 25 28.98 16.20 8.47
C THR A 25 27.65 15.94 9.15
N LEU A 26 27.45 16.43 10.38
CA LEU A 26 26.17 16.30 11.09
C LEU A 26 25.06 17.09 10.39
N THR A 27 25.36 18.29 9.88
CA THR A 27 24.39 19.08 9.10
C THR A 27 23.96 18.34 7.83
N ILE A 28 24.92 17.81 7.06
CA ILE A 28 24.62 17.02 5.85
C ILE A 28 23.84 15.76 6.22
N ALA A 29 24.25 15.03 7.26
CA ALA A 29 23.55 13.83 7.71
C ALA A 29 22.11 14.13 8.15
N ALA A 30 21.87 15.25 8.85
CA ALA A 30 20.54 15.69 9.24
C ALA A 30 19.68 16.06 8.02
N LEU A 31 20.24 16.80 7.04
CA LEU A 31 19.54 17.13 5.80
C LEU A 31 19.19 15.88 4.99
N VAL A 32 20.13 14.94 4.84
CA VAL A 32 19.90 13.66 4.19
C VAL A 32 18.83 12.87 4.94
N ALA A 33 18.87 12.82 6.28
CA ALA A 33 17.85 12.16 7.07
C ALA A 33 16.45 12.74 6.80
N ILE A 34 16.30 14.06 6.81
CA ILE A 34 15.03 14.74 6.55
C ILE A 34 14.52 14.41 5.14
N VAL A 35 15.37 14.57 4.11
CA VAL A 35 14.99 14.30 2.71
C VAL A 35 14.60 12.83 2.53
N CYS A 36 15.39 11.90 3.07
CA CYS A 36 15.09 10.48 3.01
C CYS A 36 13.78 10.13 3.72
N VAL A 37 13.49 10.73 4.88
CA VAL A 37 12.22 10.52 5.59
C VAL A 37 11.04 11.06 4.77
N LEU A 38 11.17 12.23 4.14
CA LEU A 38 10.12 12.77 3.26
C LEU A 38 9.85 11.85 2.09
N ILE A 39 10.90 11.34 1.43
CA ILE A 39 10.78 10.36 0.33
C ILE A 39 10.15 9.06 0.83
N TYR A 40 10.58 8.54 1.98
CA TYR A 40 10.04 7.30 2.54
C TYR A 40 8.57 7.41 2.97
N ASN A 41 8.15 8.59 3.44
CA ASN A 41 6.77 8.83 3.87
C ASN A 41 5.77 8.92 2.70
N SER A 42 6.28 9.14 1.49
CA SER A 42 5.53 9.21 0.24
C SER A 42 6.37 8.66 -0.93
N PRO A 43 6.76 7.37 -0.91
CA PRO A 43 7.63 6.82 -1.93
C PRO A 43 6.82 6.63 -3.23
N PRO A 44 7.46 6.67 -4.42
CA PRO A 44 6.82 6.15 -5.61
C PRO A 44 6.30 4.73 -5.35
N ARG A 45 5.19 4.33 -5.98
CA ARG A 45 4.77 2.92 -5.89
C ARG A 45 5.91 2.02 -6.37
N GLN A 46 6.19 0.96 -5.63
CA GLN A 46 7.23 -0.02 -6.01
C GLN A 46 6.98 -0.64 -7.39
N TYR A 47 5.72 -0.70 -7.79
CA TYR A 47 5.26 -1.25 -9.06
C TYR A 47 4.36 -0.24 -9.78
N THR A 48 4.50 -0.13 -11.09
CA THR A 48 3.76 0.84 -11.94
C THR A 48 2.50 0.24 -12.58
N SER A 49 2.54 -1.05 -12.90
CA SER A 49 1.42 -1.79 -13.50
C SER A 49 1.64 -3.29 -13.32
N VAL A 50 0.57 -4.06 -13.53
CA VAL A 50 0.67 -5.51 -13.71
C VAL A 50 0.78 -5.76 -15.21
N ASN A 51 1.89 -6.36 -15.65
CA ASN A 51 1.97 -6.89 -17.02
C ASN A 51 1.21 -8.21 -17.03
N LEU A 52 -0.12 -8.11 -17.10
CA LEU A 52 -1.00 -9.23 -16.91
C LEU A 52 -0.87 -10.22 -18.07
N VAL A 53 -0.13 -11.29 -17.82
CA VAL A 53 -0.15 -12.51 -18.63
C VAL A 53 -0.95 -13.53 -17.84
N ILE A 54 -2.09 -13.93 -18.37
CA ILE A 54 -2.92 -15.00 -17.81
C ILE A 54 -2.79 -16.20 -18.75
N ASP A 55 -2.11 -17.23 -18.29
CA ASP A 55 -1.92 -18.51 -18.96
C ASP A 55 -2.54 -19.68 -18.18
N TRP A 56 -3.42 -19.37 -17.22
CA TRP A 56 -4.16 -20.33 -16.41
C TRP A 56 -5.67 -20.19 -16.58
N SER A 57 -6.38 -21.23 -16.16
CA SER A 57 -7.83 -21.25 -16.01
C SER A 57 -8.17 -22.11 -14.81
N TYR A 58 -9.07 -21.64 -13.96
CA TYR A 58 -9.53 -22.33 -12.77
C TYR A 58 -11.04 -22.59 -12.87
N ASP A 59 -11.43 -23.83 -12.59
CA ASP A 59 -12.83 -24.25 -12.59
C ASP A 59 -13.33 -24.49 -11.14
N PRO A 60 -14.06 -23.52 -10.56
CA PRO A 60 -14.57 -23.62 -9.20
C PRO A 60 -15.68 -24.67 -9.05
N ARG A 61 -16.20 -25.27 -10.13
CA ARG A 61 -17.22 -26.33 -10.04
C ARG A 61 -16.70 -27.62 -9.40
N SER A 62 -15.40 -27.73 -9.21
CA SER A 62 -14.76 -28.77 -8.40
C SER A 62 -15.02 -28.61 -6.89
N LEU A 63 -15.43 -27.42 -6.44
CA LEU A 63 -15.81 -27.14 -5.06
C LEU A 63 -17.26 -27.55 -4.79
N TYR A 64 -17.60 -27.68 -3.52
CA TYR A 64 -18.97 -27.97 -3.08
C TYR A 64 -19.71 -26.69 -2.69
N PRO A 65 -20.95 -26.48 -3.18
CA PRO A 65 -21.80 -25.40 -2.67
C PRO A 65 -22.05 -25.59 -1.18
N PHE A 66 -22.00 -24.50 -0.43
CA PHE A 66 -22.25 -24.54 1.00
C PHE A 66 -23.64 -25.09 1.33
N ASP A 67 -24.65 -24.68 0.56
CA ASP A 67 -25.98 -25.29 0.61
C ASP A 67 -26.02 -26.53 -0.27
N LYS A 68 -26.03 -27.70 0.38
CA LYS A 68 -26.02 -28.99 -0.31
C LYS A 68 -27.19 -29.11 -1.29
N GLY A 69 -26.87 -29.38 -2.55
CA GLY A 69 -27.87 -29.56 -3.60
C GLY A 69 -28.35 -28.25 -4.24
N PHE A 70 -27.76 -27.11 -3.89
CA PHE A 70 -28.02 -25.87 -4.61
C PHE A 70 -27.47 -25.99 -6.04
N GLU A 71 -28.38 -25.98 -7.02
CA GLU A 71 -28.03 -25.91 -8.43
C GLU A 71 -27.63 -24.47 -8.78
N TYR A 72 -26.59 -24.30 -9.58
CA TYR A 72 -26.12 -22.97 -9.98
C TYR A 72 -25.53 -23.00 -11.38
N ASN A 73 -25.59 -21.85 -12.02
CA ASN A 73 -24.94 -21.58 -13.30
C ASN A 73 -24.32 -20.17 -13.36
N ILE A 74 -24.52 -19.33 -12.35
CA ILE A 74 -23.86 -18.04 -12.23
C ILE A 74 -22.87 -18.09 -11.08
N LEU A 75 -21.66 -17.59 -11.33
CA LEU A 75 -20.57 -17.43 -10.37
C LEU A 75 -20.14 -15.96 -10.37
N LEU A 76 -20.45 -15.28 -9.27
CA LEU A 76 -20.34 -13.84 -9.09
C LEU A 76 -19.23 -13.49 -8.09
N ASP A 77 -18.36 -12.56 -8.47
CA ASP A 77 -17.60 -11.75 -7.52
C ASP A 77 -18.28 -10.38 -7.35
N PRO A 78 -18.87 -10.08 -6.18
CA PRO A 78 -19.58 -8.83 -5.96
C PRO A 78 -18.69 -7.67 -5.46
N HIS A 79 -17.38 -7.87 -5.30
CA HIS A 79 -16.51 -6.85 -4.69
C HIS A 79 -15.08 -6.89 -5.24
N CYS A 80 -14.74 -5.95 -6.10
CA CYS A 80 -13.37 -5.78 -6.59
C CYS A 80 -13.06 -4.32 -6.97
N HIS A 81 -11.78 -3.98 -6.95
CA HIS A 81 -11.28 -2.63 -7.21
C HIS A 81 -10.41 -2.56 -8.47
N THR A 82 -10.43 -1.42 -9.14
CA THR A 82 -9.63 -1.15 -10.33
C THR A 82 -8.69 0.04 -10.10
N THR A 83 -7.91 0.39 -11.12
CA THR A 83 -7.07 1.60 -11.11
C THR A 83 -7.86 2.91 -10.99
N TYR A 84 -9.20 2.89 -10.96
CA TYR A 84 -10.04 4.06 -10.71
C TYR A 84 -10.11 4.43 -9.22
N SER A 85 -9.78 3.50 -8.32
CA SER A 85 -9.56 3.76 -6.90
C SER A 85 -8.15 3.34 -6.47
N ASP A 86 -8.01 2.31 -5.65
CA ASP A 86 -6.73 1.79 -5.14
C ASP A 86 -6.40 0.38 -5.64
N GLY A 87 -7.23 -0.18 -6.53
CA GLY A 87 -6.96 -1.39 -7.27
C GLY A 87 -5.74 -1.26 -8.20
N SER A 88 -5.10 -2.40 -8.46
CA SER A 88 -3.87 -2.50 -9.24
C SER A 88 -4.06 -2.89 -10.71
N LEU A 89 -5.25 -3.40 -11.06
CA LEU A 89 -5.61 -3.81 -12.42
C LEU A 89 -6.50 -2.77 -13.09
N THR A 90 -6.31 -2.54 -14.39
CA THR A 90 -7.30 -1.79 -15.18
C THR A 90 -8.63 -2.54 -15.22
N PRO A 91 -9.76 -1.88 -15.56
CA PRO A 91 -11.04 -2.56 -15.73
C PRO A 91 -10.98 -3.82 -16.61
N GLU A 92 -10.31 -3.74 -17.78
CA GLU A 92 -10.14 -4.89 -18.67
C GLU A 92 -9.28 -6.01 -18.07
N GLN A 93 -8.16 -5.65 -17.43
CA GLN A 93 -7.31 -6.62 -16.76
C GLN A 93 -8.05 -7.32 -15.61
N ASN A 94 -8.88 -6.58 -14.89
CA ASN A 94 -9.69 -7.10 -13.80
C ASN A 94 -10.74 -8.11 -14.33
N ILE A 95 -11.43 -7.81 -15.42
CA ILE A 95 -12.33 -8.75 -16.14
C ILE A 95 -11.58 -10.03 -16.54
N LEU A 96 -10.39 -9.90 -17.15
CA LEU A 96 -9.61 -11.06 -17.58
C LEU A 96 -9.20 -11.95 -16.40
N PHE A 97 -8.81 -11.35 -15.28
CA PHE A 97 -8.52 -12.08 -14.04
C PHE A 97 -9.76 -12.86 -13.54
N HIS A 98 -10.95 -12.25 -13.59
CA HIS A 98 -12.19 -12.91 -13.17
C HIS A 98 -12.56 -14.09 -14.08
N ILE A 99 -12.49 -13.90 -15.40
CA ILE A 99 -12.73 -15.00 -16.36
C ILE A 99 -11.77 -16.17 -16.10
N ALA A 100 -10.49 -15.89 -15.84
CA ALA A 100 -9.49 -16.91 -15.56
C ALA A 100 -9.72 -17.68 -14.25
N ASN A 101 -10.44 -17.09 -13.31
CA ASN A 101 -10.82 -17.72 -12.04
C ASN A 101 -12.25 -18.32 -12.07
N GLY A 102 -12.84 -18.48 -13.27
CA GLY A 102 -14.12 -19.15 -13.47
C GLY A 102 -15.35 -18.31 -13.12
N TYR A 103 -15.21 -16.99 -12.96
CA TYR A 103 -16.35 -16.09 -12.83
C TYR A 103 -16.99 -15.83 -14.19
N ASN A 104 -18.32 -15.89 -14.24
CA ASN A 104 -19.11 -15.41 -15.38
C ASN A 104 -19.99 -14.21 -15.02
N ALA A 105 -19.88 -13.72 -13.80
CA ALA A 105 -20.42 -12.44 -13.39
C ALA A 105 -19.45 -11.72 -12.43
N MET A 106 -19.40 -10.40 -12.48
CA MET A 106 -18.65 -9.59 -11.51
C MET A 106 -19.29 -8.22 -11.28
N ILE A 107 -18.90 -7.57 -10.20
CA ILE A 107 -19.28 -6.18 -9.89
C ILE A 107 -18.02 -5.44 -9.49
N VAL A 108 -17.69 -4.39 -10.26
CA VAL A 108 -16.62 -3.47 -9.90
C VAL A 108 -17.17 -2.47 -8.90
N THR A 109 -16.47 -2.28 -7.79
CA THR A 109 -16.91 -1.48 -6.64
C THR A 109 -15.82 -0.55 -6.16
N ASP A 110 -15.20 0.20 -7.07
CA ASP A 110 -14.17 1.19 -6.74
C ASP A 110 -14.63 2.16 -5.63
N HIS A 111 -13.71 2.51 -4.71
CA HIS A 111 -14.02 3.39 -3.57
C HIS A 111 -14.56 4.76 -4.00
N ASN A 112 -15.80 5.04 -3.61
CA ASN A 112 -16.50 6.32 -3.81
C ASN A 112 -16.56 6.80 -5.28
N GLU A 113 -16.36 5.92 -6.26
CA GLU A 113 -16.19 6.26 -7.67
C GLU A 113 -16.88 5.24 -8.58
N LEU A 114 -17.84 5.68 -9.38
CA LEU A 114 -18.62 4.80 -10.27
C LEU A 114 -17.96 4.60 -11.65
N ARG A 115 -17.04 5.49 -12.07
CA ARG A 115 -16.47 5.45 -13.42
C ARG A 115 -15.78 4.13 -13.75
N GLY A 116 -15.10 3.50 -12.79
CA GLY A 116 -14.41 2.24 -13.02
C GLY A 116 -15.37 1.11 -13.41
N SER A 117 -16.53 1.03 -12.76
CA SER A 117 -17.54 0.00 -13.04
C SER A 117 -18.31 0.25 -14.34
N LEU A 118 -18.57 1.52 -14.69
CA LEU A 118 -19.13 1.90 -15.99
C LEU A 118 -18.22 1.49 -17.15
N VAL A 119 -16.91 1.75 -17.01
CA VAL A 119 -15.90 1.38 -18.02
C VAL A 119 -15.78 -0.14 -18.12
N ALA A 120 -15.74 -0.85 -16.99
CA ALA A 120 -15.71 -2.31 -16.97
C ALA A 120 -16.93 -2.92 -17.68
N GLN A 121 -18.13 -2.41 -17.39
CA GLN A 121 -19.37 -2.88 -18.01
C GLN A 121 -19.36 -2.66 -19.53
N GLN A 122 -18.94 -1.49 -20.00
CA GLN A 122 -18.81 -1.22 -21.43
C GLN A 122 -17.84 -2.21 -22.10
N ILE A 123 -16.65 -2.41 -21.52
CA ILE A 123 -15.64 -3.33 -22.05
C ILE A 123 -16.17 -4.77 -22.09
N ALA A 124 -16.85 -5.22 -21.03
CA ALA A 124 -17.45 -6.54 -20.99
C ALA A 124 -18.49 -6.73 -22.10
N ARG A 125 -19.39 -5.77 -22.30
CA ARG A 125 -20.40 -5.82 -23.38
C ARG A 125 -19.78 -5.85 -24.77
N GLU A 126 -18.69 -5.10 -25.00
CA GLU A 126 -18.07 -4.99 -26.31
C GLU A 126 -17.15 -6.18 -26.66
N LYS A 127 -16.44 -6.74 -25.67
CA LYS A 127 -15.35 -7.71 -25.91
C LYS A 127 -15.57 -9.09 -25.30
N TYR A 128 -16.37 -9.19 -24.25
CA TYR A 128 -16.45 -10.39 -23.39
C TYR A 128 -17.88 -10.79 -23.03
N ASN A 129 -18.88 -10.33 -23.81
CA ASN A 129 -20.29 -10.46 -23.45
C ASN A 129 -20.73 -11.92 -23.35
N ASP A 130 -20.13 -12.82 -24.13
CA ASP A 130 -20.37 -14.26 -24.07
C ASP A 130 -19.69 -14.93 -22.87
N LYS A 131 -18.72 -14.28 -22.21
CA LYS A 131 -17.88 -14.87 -21.16
C LYS A 131 -18.24 -14.39 -19.76
N ILE A 132 -18.51 -13.10 -19.59
CA ILE A 132 -18.78 -12.49 -18.28
C ILE A 132 -19.77 -11.33 -18.37
N LYS A 133 -20.66 -11.22 -17.38
CA LYS A 133 -21.50 -10.02 -17.18
C LYS A 133 -20.93 -9.15 -16.08
N VAL A 134 -21.01 -7.83 -16.28
CA VAL A 134 -20.55 -6.86 -15.29
C VAL A 134 -21.71 -5.96 -14.90
N LEU A 135 -22.02 -5.91 -13.60
CA LEU A 135 -22.93 -4.89 -13.06
C LEU A 135 -22.13 -3.68 -12.58
N THR A 136 -22.81 -2.53 -12.55
CA THR A 136 -22.25 -1.31 -11.99
C THR A 136 -22.33 -1.32 -10.47
N GLY A 137 -21.35 -0.70 -9.84
CA GLY A 137 -21.34 -0.45 -8.42
C GLY A 137 -20.19 0.44 -7.98
N LEU A 138 -20.18 0.79 -6.70
CA LEU A 138 -19.09 1.46 -6.00
C LEU A 138 -19.09 1.01 -4.54
N GLU A 139 -17.94 1.11 -3.89
CA GLU A 139 -17.84 0.95 -2.44
C GLU A 139 -17.91 2.32 -1.77
N TRP A 140 -18.98 2.58 -1.03
CA TRP A 140 -19.15 3.80 -0.24
C TRP A 140 -18.34 3.67 1.05
N SER A 141 -17.13 4.21 1.02
CA SER A 141 -16.12 4.07 2.08
C SER A 141 -15.93 5.36 2.85
N ASN A 142 -15.86 5.20 4.17
CA ASN A 142 -15.71 6.29 5.13
C ASN A 142 -15.16 5.76 6.47
N CYS A 143 -15.08 6.63 7.48
CA CYS A 143 -14.49 6.30 8.78
C CYS A 143 -15.38 5.49 9.74
N ARG A 144 -16.59 5.12 9.33
CA ARG A 144 -17.51 4.31 10.13
C ARG A 144 -17.90 3.02 9.46
N CYS A 145 -18.07 2.99 8.14
CA CYS A 145 -18.47 1.78 7.44
C CYS A 145 -18.06 1.79 5.97
N HIS A 146 -18.12 0.60 5.39
CA HIS A 146 -17.92 0.33 3.98
C HIS A 146 -19.16 -0.42 3.48
N LEU A 147 -19.80 0.13 2.44
CA LEU A 147 -21.02 -0.43 1.87
C LEU A 147 -20.90 -0.48 0.35
N ASN A 148 -21.09 -1.63 -0.29
CA ASN A 148 -21.22 -1.64 -1.74
C ASN A 148 -22.64 -1.23 -2.16
N PHE A 149 -22.71 -0.29 -3.08
CA PHE A 149 -23.94 0.11 -3.73
C PHE A 149 -23.94 -0.44 -5.15
N ILE A 150 -24.91 -1.31 -5.43
CA ILE A 150 -24.93 -2.16 -6.63
C ILE A 150 -26.10 -1.78 -7.53
N GLY A 151 -25.90 -1.85 -8.85
CA GLY A 151 -26.94 -1.56 -9.84
C GLY A 151 -27.31 -0.08 -9.92
N ILE A 152 -26.42 0.79 -9.45
CA ILE A 152 -26.60 2.24 -9.46
C ILE A 152 -25.94 2.87 -10.68
N ASN A 153 -26.44 4.03 -11.10
CA ASN A 153 -25.92 4.80 -12.24
C ASN A 153 -25.42 6.21 -11.85
N GLN A 154 -25.45 6.54 -10.56
CA GLN A 154 -25.00 7.82 -10.02
C GLN A 154 -24.25 7.60 -8.71
N THR A 155 -23.18 8.37 -8.50
CA THR A 155 -22.40 8.33 -7.25
C THR A 155 -23.20 8.95 -6.11
N ILE A 156 -23.33 8.23 -5.00
CA ILE A 156 -23.82 8.79 -3.74
C ILE A 156 -22.68 9.53 -3.05
N THR A 157 -22.92 10.76 -2.60
CA THR A 157 -21.87 11.62 -2.04
C THR A 157 -21.20 10.96 -0.83
N PRO A 158 -19.86 10.83 -0.82
CA PRO A 158 -19.14 10.29 0.32
C PRO A 158 -19.11 11.29 1.48
N ILE A 159 -19.30 10.79 2.69
CA ILE A 159 -19.22 11.57 3.92
C ILE A 159 -18.16 10.93 4.80
N LYS A 160 -17.14 11.69 5.22
CA LYS A 160 -16.00 11.14 5.97
C LYS A 160 -16.41 10.49 7.30
N ASN A 161 -17.21 11.20 8.10
CA ASN A 161 -17.68 10.75 9.40
C ASN A 161 -19.22 10.82 9.42
N PRO A 162 -19.91 9.89 8.77
CA PRO A 162 -21.36 9.97 8.63
C PRO A 162 -22.06 9.71 9.97
N THR A 163 -23.14 10.42 10.25
CA THR A 163 -24.04 10.04 11.35
C THR A 163 -24.85 8.79 10.98
N ASP A 164 -25.50 8.15 11.95
CA ASP A 164 -26.42 7.03 11.66
C ASP A 164 -27.54 7.46 10.68
N GLN A 165 -27.99 8.71 10.75
CA GLN A 165 -28.98 9.24 9.84
C GLN A 165 -28.42 9.40 8.42
N ASP A 166 -27.15 9.81 8.29
CA ASP A 166 -26.50 9.93 6.97
C ASP A 166 -26.34 8.57 6.31
N ILE A 167 -25.97 7.54 7.07
CA ILE A 167 -25.89 6.15 6.58
C ILE A 167 -27.27 5.67 6.11
N GLN A 168 -28.31 5.88 6.94
CA GLN A 168 -29.70 5.54 6.57
C GLN A 168 -30.16 6.27 5.31
N ASN A 169 -29.82 7.56 5.18
CA ASN A 169 -30.14 8.36 4.01
C ASN A 169 -29.43 7.83 2.75
N ALA A 170 -28.16 7.42 2.86
CA ALA A 170 -27.42 6.83 1.76
C ALA A 170 -28.04 5.49 1.33
N ILE A 171 -28.37 4.61 2.27
CA ILE A 171 -29.07 3.34 1.99
C ILE A 171 -30.39 3.61 1.28
N LYS A 172 -31.20 4.54 1.82
CA LYS A 172 -32.48 4.92 1.22
C LYS A 172 -32.30 5.46 -0.21
N GLN A 173 -31.32 6.33 -0.46
CA GLN A 173 -31.06 6.86 -1.80
C GLN A 173 -30.73 5.76 -2.80
N VAL A 174 -29.98 4.74 -2.39
CA VAL A 174 -29.66 3.58 -3.24
C VAL A 174 -30.94 2.82 -3.58
N HIS A 175 -31.82 2.57 -2.61
CA HIS A 175 -33.10 1.91 -2.86
C HIS A 175 -34.05 2.76 -3.72
N ASP A 176 -34.08 4.08 -3.55
CA ASP A 176 -34.93 4.99 -4.33
C ASP A 176 -34.59 4.94 -5.84
N ILE A 177 -33.34 4.61 -6.18
CA ILE A 177 -32.90 4.39 -7.58
C ILE A 177 -32.88 2.91 -8.00
N GLY A 178 -33.45 2.02 -7.17
CA GLY A 178 -33.60 0.59 -7.46
C GLY A 178 -32.34 -0.25 -7.23
N GLY A 179 -31.31 0.31 -6.59
CA GLY A 179 -30.06 -0.36 -6.26
C GLY A 179 -30.16 -1.28 -5.05
N ILE A 180 -29.06 -1.99 -4.78
CA ILE A 180 -28.91 -2.95 -3.68
C ILE A 180 -27.74 -2.53 -2.80
N VAL A 181 -27.86 -2.73 -1.48
CA VAL A 181 -26.80 -2.42 -0.53
C VAL A 181 -26.20 -3.69 0.07
N ILE A 182 -24.87 -3.82 0.00
CA ILE A 182 -24.10 -4.88 0.68
C ILE A 182 -23.34 -4.25 1.85
N TYR A 183 -23.41 -4.85 3.04
CA TYR A 183 -22.50 -4.51 4.14
C TYR A 183 -21.20 -5.30 4.01
N ASN A 184 -20.11 -4.56 3.82
CA ASN A 184 -18.82 -5.13 3.49
C ASN A 184 -18.05 -5.53 4.74
N HIS A 185 -17.21 -6.55 4.56
CA HIS A 185 -16.10 -6.96 5.39
C HIS A 185 -16.06 -6.58 6.88
N ARG A 186 -17.11 -6.95 7.62
CA ARG A 186 -17.25 -6.67 9.06
C ARG A 186 -16.01 -7.06 9.90
N PRO A 187 -15.40 -8.26 9.75
CA PRO A 187 -14.19 -8.60 10.50
C PRO A 187 -13.03 -7.63 10.26
N TRP A 188 -12.82 -7.19 9.01
CA TRP A 188 -11.82 -6.18 8.69
C TRP A 188 -12.17 -4.83 9.30
N SER A 189 -13.42 -4.39 9.18
CA SER A 189 -13.90 -3.13 9.79
C SER A 189 -13.65 -3.09 11.30
N THR A 190 -13.86 -4.22 11.98
CA THR A 190 -13.58 -4.39 13.43
C THR A 190 -12.09 -4.30 13.73
N TRP A 191 -11.25 -5.01 12.96
CA TRP A 191 -9.80 -4.97 13.13
C TRP A 191 -9.22 -3.56 12.88
N SER A 192 -9.75 -2.87 11.88
CA SER A 192 -9.44 -1.48 11.52
C SER A 192 -9.98 -0.45 12.51
N SER A 193 -10.69 -0.88 13.56
CA SER A 193 -11.25 -0.02 14.61
C SER A 193 -12.19 1.08 14.06
N LEU A 194 -12.95 0.76 13.01
CA LEU A 194 -14.01 1.65 12.54
C LEU A 194 -15.16 1.67 13.56
N ASP A 195 -15.78 2.83 13.75
CA ASP A 195 -16.98 2.99 14.58
C ASP A 195 -18.22 2.50 13.81
N SER A 196 -18.23 1.22 13.47
CA SER A 196 -19.27 0.60 12.65
C SER A 196 -20.54 0.31 13.45
N PRO A 197 -21.72 0.65 12.91
CA PRO A 197 -23.01 0.14 13.39
C PRO A 197 -23.04 -1.38 13.45
N THR A 198 -23.90 -1.93 14.30
CA THR A 198 -24.05 -3.40 14.41
C THR A 198 -24.74 -3.99 13.18
N ILE A 199 -24.58 -5.30 12.97
CA ILE A 199 -25.29 -6.02 11.89
C ILE A 199 -26.81 -5.87 12.02
N GLN A 200 -27.34 -5.80 13.26
CA GLN A 200 -28.77 -5.60 13.51
C GLN A 200 -29.23 -4.20 13.11
N GLN A 201 -28.40 -3.17 13.36
CA GLN A 201 -28.70 -1.80 12.92
C GLN A 201 -28.69 -1.72 11.39
N PHE A 202 -27.66 -2.26 10.74
CA PHE A 202 -27.61 -2.30 9.27
C PHE A 202 -28.79 -3.05 8.65
N ALA A 203 -29.17 -4.20 9.21
CA ALA A 203 -30.36 -4.93 8.78
C ALA A 203 -31.63 -4.08 8.95
N ALA A 204 -31.81 -3.42 10.10
CA ALA A 204 -32.96 -2.57 10.37
C ALA A 204 -33.02 -1.33 9.46
N TRP A 205 -31.87 -0.86 8.97
CA TRP A 205 -31.77 0.27 8.04
C TRP A 205 -31.94 -0.11 6.57
N GLY A 206 -32.08 -1.40 6.27
CA GLY A 206 -32.40 -1.90 4.93
C GLY A 206 -31.21 -2.45 4.14
N VAL A 207 -30.08 -2.78 4.77
CA VAL A 207 -29.02 -3.52 4.06
C VAL A 207 -29.59 -4.84 3.52
N ASP A 208 -29.32 -5.11 2.23
CA ASP A 208 -29.88 -6.24 1.50
C ASP A 208 -29.05 -7.50 1.62
N TYR A 209 -27.72 -7.33 1.67
CA TYR A 209 -26.73 -8.39 1.65
C TYR A 209 -25.64 -8.19 2.70
N PHE A 210 -25.10 -9.30 3.19
CA PHE A 210 -23.94 -9.30 4.07
C PHE A 210 -22.77 -10.05 3.44
N ASP A 211 -21.60 -9.41 3.42
CA ASP A 211 -20.33 -10.08 3.10
C ASP A 211 -19.93 -11.01 4.26
N ILE A 212 -20.07 -12.31 4.01
CA ILE A 212 -19.80 -13.38 5.00
C ILE A 212 -18.43 -14.02 4.80
N ALA A 213 -17.75 -13.76 3.68
CA ALA A 213 -16.39 -14.25 3.48
C ALA A 213 -15.66 -13.32 2.53
N ASN A 214 -14.49 -12.87 2.96
CA ASN A 214 -13.68 -11.96 2.19
C ASN A 214 -12.22 -12.37 2.28
N THR A 215 -11.61 -12.63 1.14
CA THR A 215 -10.23 -13.12 1.01
C THR A 215 -9.88 -14.24 2.02
N TYR A 216 -9.36 -13.86 3.18
CA TYR A 216 -8.75 -14.75 4.16
C TYR A 216 -9.63 -15.10 5.36
N TYR A 217 -10.88 -14.63 5.42
CA TYR A 217 -11.76 -14.94 6.54
C TYR A 217 -13.15 -15.37 6.11
N PHE A 218 -13.84 -16.01 7.06
CA PHE A 218 -15.24 -16.44 6.97
C PHE A 218 -15.98 -16.04 8.27
N ASP A 219 -16.95 -15.14 8.18
CA ASP A 219 -17.78 -14.66 9.30
C ASP A 219 -19.05 -15.51 9.45
N MET A 220 -18.90 -16.62 10.20
CA MET A 220 -20.00 -17.54 10.46
C MET A 220 -21.13 -16.92 11.31
N GLN A 221 -20.85 -15.90 12.12
CA GLN A 221 -21.88 -15.23 12.92
C GLN A 221 -22.81 -14.42 12.03
N THR A 222 -22.22 -13.65 11.10
CA THR A 222 -22.98 -12.86 10.13
C THR A 222 -23.77 -13.77 9.20
N LEU A 223 -23.22 -14.92 8.77
CA LEU A 223 -23.96 -15.92 8.00
C LEU A 223 -25.24 -16.40 8.70
N PHE A 224 -25.14 -16.83 9.96
CA PHE A 224 -26.31 -17.31 10.70
C PHE A 224 -27.34 -16.21 10.93
N TYR A 225 -26.88 -15.00 11.23
CA TYR A 225 -27.78 -13.86 11.41
C TYR A 225 -28.50 -13.50 10.10
N ALA A 226 -27.77 -13.36 8.98
CA ALA A 226 -28.34 -13.03 7.68
C ALA A 226 -29.42 -14.03 7.26
N ARG A 227 -29.17 -15.34 7.43
CA ARG A 227 -30.18 -16.39 7.18
C ARG A 227 -31.41 -16.26 8.08
N SER A 228 -31.24 -15.91 9.35
CA SER A 228 -32.36 -15.78 10.28
C SER A 228 -33.35 -14.67 9.92
N ILE A 229 -32.91 -13.67 9.13
CA ILE A 229 -33.72 -12.55 8.67
C ILE A 229 -33.99 -12.59 7.15
N ASN A 230 -33.63 -13.68 6.47
CA ASN A 230 -33.75 -13.83 5.01
C ASN A 230 -33.05 -12.69 4.23
N ALA A 231 -31.91 -12.21 4.73
CA ALA A 231 -31.03 -11.32 3.98
C ALA A 231 -30.16 -12.12 3.00
N GLY A 232 -29.73 -11.47 1.93
CA GLY A 232 -28.76 -12.04 1.01
C GLY A 232 -27.40 -12.22 1.69
N ILE A 233 -26.64 -13.20 1.21
CA ILE A 233 -25.26 -13.43 1.65
C ILE A 233 -24.33 -13.36 0.45
N CYS A 234 -23.08 -12.94 0.63
CA CYS A 234 -22.11 -13.03 -0.44
C CYS A 234 -20.73 -13.36 0.07
N THR A 235 -19.94 -14.01 -0.79
CA THR A 235 -18.50 -14.10 -0.64
C THR A 235 -17.87 -13.13 -1.64
N ALA A 236 -17.04 -12.24 -1.14
CA ALA A 236 -16.34 -11.20 -1.87
C ALA A 236 -14.85 -11.52 -1.94
N ASN A 237 -14.15 -11.11 -3.01
CA ASN A 237 -12.69 -11.15 -2.99
C ASN A 237 -12.06 -9.83 -2.56
N ASP A 238 -12.83 -8.74 -2.53
CA ASP A 238 -12.34 -7.36 -2.27
C ASP A 238 -11.00 -7.14 -2.96
N PHE A 239 -10.99 -7.50 -4.24
CA PHE A 239 -9.73 -7.69 -4.96
C PHE A 239 -9.12 -6.32 -5.29
N HIS A 240 -8.05 -5.97 -4.58
CA HIS A 240 -7.25 -4.78 -4.86
C HIS A 240 -6.01 -5.13 -5.69
N SER A 241 -5.33 -6.18 -5.23
CA SER A 241 -4.15 -6.72 -5.88
C SER A 241 -3.82 -8.06 -5.26
N SER A 242 -3.14 -8.92 -6.01
CA SER A 242 -2.25 -9.92 -5.43
C SER A 242 -2.84 -10.85 -4.37
N THR A 243 -4.13 -11.15 -4.50
CA THR A 243 -4.86 -12.13 -3.70
C THR A 243 -5.45 -13.17 -4.64
N PRO A 244 -5.30 -14.48 -4.36
CA PRO A 244 -6.05 -15.49 -5.08
C PRO A 244 -7.56 -15.29 -4.93
N ALA A 245 -8.34 -15.71 -5.92
CA ALA A 245 -9.78 -15.81 -5.75
C ALA A 245 -10.10 -16.91 -4.73
N THR A 246 -11.02 -16.62 -3.81
CA THR A 246 -11.31 -17.47 -2.64
C THR A 246 -12.80 -17.77 -2.49
N GLY A 247 -13.69 -16.93 -3.01
CA GLY A 247 -15.13 -17.12 -2.86
C GLY A 247 -15.92 -16.73 -4.10
N TRP A 248 -16.92 -17.55 -4.44
CA TRP A 248 -17.85 -17.32 -5.54
C TRP A 248 -19.26 -17.28 -4.99
N THR A 249 -19.94 -16.14 -5.12
CA THR A 249 -21.37 -16.05 -4.82
C THR A 249 -22.14 -16.69 -5.98
N ILE A 250 -22.98 -17.69 -5.72
CA ILE A 250 -23.61 -18.48 -6.79
C ILE A 250 -25.13 -18.29 -6.86
N TYR A 251 -25.63 -18.23 -8.09
CA TYR A 251 -27.06 -18.11 -8.41
C TYR A 251 -27.48 -19.13 -9.46
N ASN A 252 -28.78 -19.42 -9.51
CA ASN A 252 -29.40 -20.22 -10.54
C ASN A 252 -30.28 -19.37 -11.45
N ALA A 253 -29.87 -19.19 -12.70
CA ALA A 253 -30.72 -18.68 -13.76
C ALA A 253 -31.56 -19.83 -14.35
N PRO A 254 -32.88 -19.87 -14.14
CA PRO A 254 -33.73 -20.93 -14.65
C PRO A 254 -33.93 -20.82 -16.17
N ASN A 255 -34.30 -21.93 -16.81
CA ASN A 255 -34.68 -22.00 -18.23
C ASN A 255 -33.59 -21.53 -19.21
N THR A 256 -32.33 -21.84 -18.90
CA THR A 256 -31.17 -21.51 -19.73
C THR A 256 -30.73 -22.71 -20.56
N ASN A 257 -29.94 -22.48 -21.61
CA ASN A 257 -29.21 -23.52 -22.35
C ASN A 257 -27.87 -23.88 -21.68
N TYR A 258 -27.77 -23.72 -20.36
CA TYR A 258 -26.57 -24.04 -19.59
C TYR A 258 -26.19 -25.52 -19.72
N ASN A 259 -24.89 -25.78 -19.94
CA ASN A 259 -24.33 -27.12 -19.99
C ASN A 259 -23.11 -27.21 -19.05
N ALA A 260 -23.22 -28.01 -18.00
CA ALA A 260 -22.18 -28.17 -16.99
C ALA A 260 -20.88 -28.81 -17.54
N SER A 261 -20.93 -29.47 -18.70
CA SER A 261 -19.74 -30.06 -19.35
C SER A 261 -18.94 -29.06 -20.18
N GLU A 262 -19.50 -27.89 -20.49
CA GLU A 262 -18.83 -26.85 -21.28
C GLU A 262 -17.99 -25.92 -20.40
N PRO A 263 -17.04 -25.17 -20.98
CA PRO A 263 -16.36 -24.08 -20.29
C PRO A 263 -17.36 -23.05 -19.73
N ILE A 264 -17.08 -22.55 -18.53
CA ILE A 264 -17.88 -21.50 -17.89
C ILE A 264 -17.92 -20.27 -18.80
N ASN A 265 -19.13 -19.77 -19.04
CA ASN A 265 -19.39 -18.60 -19.87
C ASN A 265 -20.69 -17.90 -19.40
N ALA A 266 -21.04 -16.79 -20.04
CA ALA A 266 -22.18 -15.93 -19.73
C ALA A 266 -23.17 -15.76 -20.89
N SER A 267 -23.14 -16.64 -21.89
CA SER A 267 -23.97 -16.51 -23.10
C SER A 267 -25.47 -16.73 -22.87
N TYR A 268 -25.83 -17.30 -21.71
CA TYR A 268 -27.17 -17.81 -21.41
C TYR A 268 -27.96 -16.97 -20.38
N PHE A 269 -27.43 -15.82 -19.96
CA PHE A 269 -28.14 -14.85 -19.12
C PHE A 269 -27.74 -13.42 -19.48
N THR A 270 -28.54 -12.44 -19.06
CA THR A 270 -28.24 -11.02 -19.26
C THR A 270 -27.90 -10.33 -17.93
N GLU A 271 -27.41 -9.09 -18.00
CA GLU A 271 -27.20 -8.27 -16.81
C GLU A 271 -28.51 -8.02 -16.05
N GLU A 272 -29.64 -7.88 -16.75
CA GLU A 272 -30.96 -7.76 -16.16
C GLU A 272 -31.36 -9.05 -15.42
N THR A 273 -31.17 -10.22 -16.04
CA THR A 273 -31.41 -11.51 -15.36
C THR A 273 -30.56 -11.62 -14.09
N LEU A 274 -29.28 -11.27 -14.17
CA LEU A 274 -28.38 -11.30 -13.03
C LEU A 274 -28.86 -10.37 -11.92
N PHE A 275 -29.24 -9.13 -12.24
CA PHE A 275 -29.68 -8.16 -11.24
C PHE A 275 -30.99 -8.59 -10.56
N GLU A 276 -31.95 -9.14 -11.29
CA GLU A 276 -33.19 -9.68 -10.70
C GLU A 276 -32.94 -10.90 -9.81
N LEU A 277 -31.96 -11.76 -10.15
CA LEU A 277 -31.53 -12.86 -9.28
C LEU A 277 -30.92 -12.34 -7.97
N ILE A 278 -30.10 -11.29 -8.02
CA ILE A 278 -29.57 -10.65 -6.81
C ILE A 278 -30.70 -10.04 -5.98
N LYS A 279 -31.71 -9.40 -6.59
CA LYS A 279 -32.89 -8.92 -5.82
C LYS A 279 -33.64 -10.05 -5.11
N SER A 280 -33.67 -11.25 -5.70
CA SER A 280 -34.40 -12.40 -5.13
C SER A 280 -33.79 -12.95 -3.84
N LYS A 281 -32.50 -12.67 -3.58
CA LYS A 281 -31.75 -13.17 -2.41
C LYS A 281 -31.69 -14.70 -2.29
N ASN A 282 -32.10 -15.44 -3.33
CA ASN A 282 -32.01 -16.89 -3.38
C ASN A 282 -30.67 -17.31 -3.94
N ASN A 283 -29.66 -17.37 -3.06
CA ASN A 283 -28.28 -17.61 -3.46
C ASN A 283 -27.55 -18.52 -2.48
N SER A 284 -26.45 -19.09 -2.93
CA SER A 284 -25.49 -19.79 -2.09
C SER A 284 -24.08 -19.30 -2.42
N PHE A 285 -23.05 -20.04 -2.01
CA PHE A 285 -21.67 -19.72 -2.31
C PHE A 285 -20.77 -20.95 -2.38
N LEU A 286 -19.65 -20.79 -3.07
CA LEU A 286 -18.46 -21.64 -3.01
C LEU A 286 -17.38 -20.86 -2.26
N PHE A 287 -16.61 -21.53 -1.40
CA PHE A 287 -15.52 -20.89 -0.68
C PHE A 287 -14.36 -21.84 -0.44
N ASP A 288 -13.15 -21.39 -0.77
CA ASP A 288 -11.89 -22.03 -0.47
C ASP A 288 -10.93 -20.99 0.12
N VAL A 289 -10.65 -21.12 1.42
CA VAL A 289 -9.76 -20.21 2.15
C VAL A 289 -8.32 -20.23 1.63
N THR A 290 -7.91 -21.31 0.96
CA THR A 290 -6.58 -21.40 0.32
C THR A 290 -6.53 -20.67 -1.02
N GLY A 291 -7.71 -20.46 -1.62
CA GLY A 291 -7.92 -19.83 -2.91
C GLY A 291 -7.45 -20.69 -4.08
N THR A 292 -7.58 -20.14 -5.29
CA THR A 292 -7.26 -20.86 -6.54
C THR A 292 -5.78 -21.26 -6.69
N GLY A 293 -4.90 -20.80 -5.81
CA GLY A 293 -3.44 -20.94 -5.95
C GLY A 293 -2.84 -20.07 -7.06
N HIS A 294 -3.66 -19.36 -7.82
CA HIS A 294 -3.25 -18.46 -8.89
C HIS A 294 -3.31 -17.01 -8.44
N ASP A 295 -2.24 -16.27 -8.70
CA ASP A 295 -2.08 -14.90 -8.27
C ASP A 295 -1.16 -14.14 -9.23
N ILE A 296 -1.52 -12.89 -9.50
CA ILE A 296 -0.78 -11.93 -10.33
C ILE A 296 0.45 -11.30 -9.63
N ARG A 297 0.84 -11.75 -8.43
CA ARG A 297 2.02 -11.23 -7.68
C ARG A 297 3.31 -11.24 -8.50
N THR A 298 3.52 -12.27 -9.32
CA THR A 298 4.76 -12.47 -10.08
C THR A 298 4.84 -11.64 -11.36
N THR A 299 3.73 -11.03 -11.79
CA THR A 299 3.62 -10.30 -13.07
C THR A 299 3.72 -8.77 -12.91
N LYS A 300 4.10 -8.28 -11.73
CA LYS A 300 4.22 -6.84 -11.44
C LYS A 300 5.43 -6.21 -12.14
N THR A 301 5.21 -5.11 -12.84
CA THR A 301 6.26 -4.29 -13.46
C THR A 301 6.91 -3.41 -12.40
N LYS A 302 8.23 -3.54 -12.20
CA LYS A 302 8.98 -2.66 -11.28
C LYS A 302 8.98 -1.23 -11.78
N ASN A 303 8.82 -0.29 -10.85
CA ASN A 303 8.89 1.14 -11.13
C ASN A 303 10.35 1.62 -11.19
N PRO A 304 10.85 2.12 -12.34
CA PRO A 304 12.22 2.63 -12.44
C PRO A 304 12.49 3.81 -11.49
N THR A 305 11.49 4.66 -11.23
CA THR A 305 11.62 5.78 -10.28
C THR A 305 11.76 5.27 -8.85
N TYR A 306 11.06 4.18 -8.49
CA TYR A 306 11.25 3.52 -7.21
C TYR A 306 12.66 2.96 -7.09
N ASP A 307 13.14 2.24 -8.12
CA ASP A 307 14.49 1.67 -8.12
C ASP A 307 15.57 2.76 -8.01
N LEU A 308 15.40 3.89 -8.70
CA LEU A 308 16.27 5.06 -8.59
C LEU A 308 16.30 5.64 -7.17
N LEU A 309 15.14 5.78 -6.53
CA LEU A 309 15.01 6.36 -5.20
C LEU A 309 15.20 5.35 -4.06
N ASN A 310 15.39 4.06 -4.38
CA ASN A 310 15.42 2.97 -3.41
C ASN A 310 16.46 3.17 -2.30
N VAL A 311 17.62 3.76 -2.62
CA VAL A 311 18.64 4.07 -1.60
C VAL A 311 18.13 5.09 -0.58
N PHE A 312 17.43 6.14 -1.03
CA PHE A 312 16.83 7.15 -0.15
C PHE A 312 15.64 6.58 0.63
N ILE A 313 14.84 5.71 0.00
CA ILE A 313 13.74 5.00 0.65
C ILE A 313 14.27 4.14 1.80
N LYS A 314 15.34 3.35 1.58
CA LYS A 314 15.93 2.49 2.62
C LYS A 314 16.55 3.28 3.77
N ILE A 315 17.26 4.38 3.46
CA ILE A 315 17.80 5.27 4.50
C ILE A 315 16.65 5.96 5.24
N GLY A 316 15.59 6.36 4.53
CA GLY A 316 14.40 6.96 5.11
C GLY A 316 13.68 6.00 6.04
N GLN A 317 13.58 4.73 5.68
CA GLN A 317 13.05 3.66 6.54
C GLN A 317 13.85 3.54 7.85
N PHE A 318 15.18 3.60 7.78
CA PHE A 318 16.04 3.59 8.98
C PHE A 318 15.78 4.78 9.91
N PHE A 319 15.53 5.97 9.37
CA PHE A 319 15.19 7.12 10.21
C PHE A 319 13.72 7.13 10.65
N HIS A 320 12.82 6.58 9.82
CA HIS A 320 11.41 6.42 10.16
C HIS A 320 11.23 5.41 11.30
N SER A 321 12.10 4.40 11.44
CA SER A 321 12.01 3.44 12.55
C SER A 321 12.17 4.06 13.94
N TYR A 322 12.62 5.31 14.05
CA TYR A 322 12.66 6.04 15.32
C TYR A 322 11.32 6.63 15.75
N TYR A 323 10.28 6.55 14.91
CA TYR A 323 8.96 7.00 15.28
C TYR A 323 7.86 6.12 14.71
N ILE A 324 6.77 6.04 15.45
CA ILE A 324 5.54 5.42 14.97
C ILE A 324 4.60 6.54 14.59
N LEU A 325 4.19 6.54 13.33
CA LEU A 325 3.22 7.47 12.78
C LEU A 325 1.87 6.78 12.68
N ASN A 326 1.03 6.99 13.68
CA ASN A 326 -0.35 6.52 13.64
C ASN A 326 -1.14 7.49 12.77
N ARG A 327 -1.34 7.13 11.49
CA ARG A 327 -2.12 7.94 10.54
C ARG A 327 -3.61 7.65 10.59
N GLY A 328 -4.02 6.53 11.17
CA GLY A 328 -5.37 5.99 11.07
C GLY A 328 -5.64 5.36 9.71
N VAL A 329 -6.86 4.85 9.54
CA VAL A 329 -7.33 4.21 8.28
C VAL A 329 -7.58 5.30 7.24
N TYR A 330 -7.25 5.07 5.96
CA TYR A 330 -7.56 6.02 4.90
C TYR A 330 -9.07 6.11 4.70
N SER A 331 -9.63 7.32 4.72
CA SER A 331 -11.08 7.51 4.68
C SER A 331 -11.68 7.40 3.29
N PHE A 332 -10.84 7.49 2.23
CA PHE A 332 -11.27 7.65 0.85
C PHE A 332 -12.13 8.90 0.59
N VAL A 333 -12.18 9.84 1.54
CA VAL A 333 -12.87 11.13 1.42
C VAL A 333 -11.84 12.26 1.53
N ASN A 334 -11.73 13.07 0.48
CA ASN A 334 -10.86 14.25 0.40
C ASN A 334 -9.37 14.01 0.71
N GLY A 335 -8.87 12.77 0.56
CA GLY A 335 -7.46 12.46 0.85
C GLY A 335 -7.11 12.38 2.34
N GLU A 336 -8.12 12.28 3.22
CA GLU A 336 -7.92 12.29 4.67
C GLU A 336 -7.93 10.89 5.29
N ASN A 337 -7.43 10.78 6.52
CA ASN A 337 -7.52 9.56 7.33
C ASN A 337 -8.54 9.69 8.47
N CYS A 338 -8.93 8.56 9.02
CA CYS A 338 -9.85 8.37 10.12
C CYS A 338 -9.14 8.36 11.47
N GLY A 339 -9.78 8.89 12.50
CA GLY A 339 -9.24 8.92 13.87
C GLY A 339 -8.08 9.90 14.07
N ASP A 340 -7.57 9.92 15.30
CA ASP A 340 -6.51 10.84 15.71
C ASP A 340 -5.16 10.43 15.14
N GLN A 341 -4.44 11.41 14.61
CA GLN A 341 -3.07 11.21 14.15
C GLN A 341 -2.09 11.52 15.26
N SER A 342 -1.17 10.59 15.53
CA SER A 342 -0.16 10.76 16.57
C SER A 342 1.21 10.28 16.14
N VAL A 343 2.24 10.92 16.69
CA VAL A 343 3.64 10.58 16.47
C VAL A 343 4.27 10.18 17.79
N TYR A 344 4.71 8.93 17.89
CA TYR A 344 5.47 8.44 19.04
C TYR A 344 6.94 8.37 18.69
N LEU A 345 7.78 9.10 19.41
CA LEU A 345 9.23 9.12 19.18
C LEU A 345 9.95 8.16 20.13
N ASP A 346 10.78 7.26 19.60
CA ASP A 346 11.73 6.49 20.40
C ASP A 346 12.97 7.34 20.72
N LYS A 347 12.84 8.14 21.78
CA LYS A 347 13.90 9.04 22.26
C LYS A 347 15.16 8.29 22.68
N ALA A 348 15.07 7.01 23.09
CA ALA A 348 16.24 6.25 23.51
C ALA A 348 17.07 5.84 22.29
N GLN A 349 16.43 5.27 21.26
CA GLN A 349 17.11 4.90 20.03
C GLN A 349 17.74 6.11 19.34
N ILE A 350 17.04 7.25 19.27
CA ILE A 350 17.61 8.49 18.71
C ILE A 350 18.89 8.89 19.44
N ARG A 351 18.90 8.85 20.78
CA ARG A 351 20.09 9.19 21.58
C ARG A 351 21.27 8.25 21.30
N TYR A 352 21.03 6.94 21.25
CA TYR A 352 22.08 5.96 20.95
C TYR A 352 22.58 6.06 19.52
N THR A 353 21.72 6.38 18.54
CA THR A 353 22.13 6.64 17.16
C THR A 353 23.07 7.83 17.08
N VAL A 354 22.71 8.96 17.69
CA VAL A 354 23.59 10.15 17.74
C VAL A 354 24.93 9.85 18.43
N MET A 355 24.89 9.08 19.53
CA MET A 355 26.10 8.61 20.22
C MET A 355 26.99 7.79 19.28
N TRP A 356 26.46 6.79 18.57
CA TRP A 356 27.24 5.96 17.65
C TRP A 356 27.79 6.74 16.46
N PHE A 357 27.02 7.66 15.87
CA PHE A 357 27.53 8.56 14.84
C PHE A 357 28.74 9.38 15.33
N SER A 358 28.69 9.85 16.58
CA SER A 358 29.79 10.57 17.20
C SER A 358 31.02 9.68 17.41
N VAL A 359 30.82 8.44 17.90
CA VAL A 359 31.89 7.45 18.08
C VAL A 359 32.57 7.11 16.76
N PHE A 360 31.80 6.83 15.70
CA PHE A 360 32.35 6.51 14.38
C PHE A 360 33.07 7.70 13.74
N PHE A 361 32.52 8.91 13.88
CA PHE A 361 33.18 10.11 13.38
C PHE A 361 34.54 10.33 14.05
N ILE A 362 34.59 10.24 15.39
CA ILE A 362 35.84 10.37 16.14
C ILE A 362 36.84 9.29 15.74
N GLY A 363 36.39 8.04 15.64
CA GLY A 363 37.22 6.92 15.18
C GLY A 363 37.80 7.15 13.78
N PHE A 364 36.98 7.64 12.84
CA PHE A 364 37.42 7.98 11.49
C PHE A 364 38.44 9.13 11.47
N GLU A 365 38.22 10.19 12.26
CA GLU A 365 39.16 11.31 12.34
C GLU A 365 40.51 10.88 12.94
N ILE A 366 40.51 9.98 13.94
CA ILE A 366 41.74 9.38 14.48
C ILE A 366 42.45 8.58 13.39
N LEU A 367 41.74 7.69 12.70
CA LEU A 367 42.32 6.89 11.61
C LEU A 367 42.89 7.78 10.50
N ARG A 368 42.14 8.81 10.07
CA ARG A 368 42.57 9.79 9.06
C ARG A 368 43.85 10.49 9.51
N ALA A 369 43.93 10.93 10.76
CA ALA A 369 45.12 11.57 11.31
C ALA A 369 46.34 10.64 11.27
N ILE A 370 46.17 9.37 11.64
CA ILE A 370 47.23 8.35 11.57
C ILE A 370 47.68 8.13 10.12
N LEU A 371 46.75 8.00 9.17
CA LEU A 371 47.09 7.79 7.75
C LEU A 371 47.85 8.98 7.15
N VAL A 372 47.44 10.21 7.47
CA VAL A 372 48.16 11.43 7.04
C VAL A 372 49.56 11.47 7.63
N LEU A 373 49.72 11.14 8.92
CA LEU A 373 51.02 11.04 9.59
C LEU A 373 51.95 10.04 8.90
N VAL A 374 51.45 8.83 8.63
CA VAL A 374 52.21 7.78 7.94
C VAL A 374 52.58 8.21 6.53
N TYR A 375 51.63 8.78 5.77
CA TYR A 375 51.89 9.29 4.42
C TYR A 375 52.98 10.36 4.42
N LYS A 376 52.90 11.36 5.32
CA LYS A 376 53.91 12.42 5.43
C LYS A 376 55.28 11.86 5.82
N PHE A 377 55.34 10.92 6.78
CA PHE A 377 56.58 10.26 7.17
C PHE A 377 57.22 9.48 6.00
N CYS A 378 56.43 8.71 5.26
CA CYS A 378 56.89 7.99 4.07
C CYS A 378 57.36 8.95 2.97
N LYS A 379 56.61 10.01 2.69
CA LYS A 379 56.98 11.06 1.73
C LYS A 379 58.28 11.76 2.12
N MET A 380 58.47 12.09 3.40
CA MET A 380 59.71 12.65 3.93
C MET A 380 60.90 11.70 3.73
N LYS A 381 60.77 10.42 4.11
CA LYS A 381 61.84 9.43 3.90
C LYS A 381 62.15 9.23 2.42
N TRP A 382 61.15 9.29 1.55
CA TRP A 382 61.33 9.20 0.11
C TRP A 382 62.06 10.43 -0.46
N LEU A 383 61.70 11.65 -0.03
CA LEU A 383 62.39 12.88 -0.42
C LEU A 383 63.83 12.93 0.08
N GLN A 384 64.09 12.51 1.33
CA GLN A 384 65.44 12.40 1.90
C GLN A 384 66.33 11.41 1.15
N ARG A 385 65.75 10.38 0.53
CA ARG A 385 66.49 9.41 -0.30
C ARG A 385 66.78 9.92 -1.72
N ARG A 386 66.06 10.93 -2.23
CA ARG A 386 66.22 11.48 -3.58
C ARG A 386 66.96 12.82 -3.64
N LEU A 387 67.01 13.59 -2.55
CA LEU A 387 67.70 14.87 -2.48
C LEU A 387 69.02 14.68 -1.70
N THR A 388 70.16 15.04 -2.31
CA THR A 388 71.49 15.02 -1.68
C THR A 388 71.56 15.94 -0.44
N PRO A 389 72.47 15.70 0.51
CA PRO A 389 72.43 16.27 1.87
C PRO A 389 72.93 17.72 1.89
N LYS A 390 72.17 18.63 1.30
CA LYS A 390 72.35 20.09 1.44
C LYS A 390 70.99 20.79 1.44
N ILE A 391 70.13 20.45 2.40
CA ILE A 391 69.04 21.35 2.80
C ILE A 391 69.13 21.54 4.30
N SER A 392 69.50 22.77 4.69
CA SER A 392 69.67 23.21 6.06
C SER A 392 68.41 23.03 6.90
N THR A 393 68.60 23.00 8.21
CA THR A 393 67.69 22.82 9.34
C THR A 393 66.39 23.66 9.38
N LYS A 394 66.03 24.39 8.32
CA LYS A 394 64.80 25.20 8.24
C LYS A 394 63.53 24.41 7.85
N THR A 395 63.66 23.22 7.28
CA THR A 395 62.51 22.42 6.81
C THR A 395 61.78 21.64 7.93
N TYR A 396 62.37 21.56 9.12
CA TYR A 396 61.79 20.81 10.24
C TYR A 396 60.59 21.52 10.91
N SER A 397 60.44 22.84 10.72
CA SER A 397 59.27 23.59 11.24
C SER A 397 58.02 23.45 10.35
N LEU A 398 58.20 23.28 9.04
CA LEU A 398 57.10 23.14 8.07
C LEU A 398 56.32 21.82 8.18
N ALA A 399 56.90 20.78 8.81
CA ALA A 399 56.21 19.51 9.00
C ALA A 399 55.10 19.58 10.07
N PHE A 400 55.15 20.58 10.96
CA PHE A 400 54.14 20.79 12.00
C PHE A 400 53.12 21.89 11.65
N ASP A 401 53.42 22.80 10.74
CA ASP A 401 52.51 23.90 10.37
C ASP A 401 51.32 23.42 9.51
N GLU A 402 51.49 22.37 8.69
CA GLU A 402 50.41 21.78 7.87
C GLU A 402 49.54 20.73 8.62
N PHE A 403 49.37 20.86 9.94
CA PHE A 403 48.32 20.11 10.67
C PHE A 403 46.94 20.76 10.59
N GLY A 404 46.78 21.81 9.78
CA GLY A 404 45.50 22.46 9.52
C GLY A 404 45.39 23.89 10.02
N VAL A 405 46.48 24.67 9.94
CA VAL A 405 46.43 26.13 10.02
C VAL A 405 46.94 26.70 8.70
N ASP A 406 46.12 26.56 7.65
CA ASP A 406 46.16 27.55 6.57
C ASP A 406 44.84 28.29 6.62
N ASP A 407 44.92 29.58 6.93
CA ASP A 407 43.86 30.58 6.74
C ASP A 407 43.62 30.81 5.24
N ALA A 408 43.45 29.74 4.46
CA ALA A 408 43.02 29.83 3.07
C ALA A 408 41.49 29.73 3.05
N PRO A 409 40.74 30.83 2.87
CA PRO A 409 39.31 30.77 2.67
C PRO A 409 38.99 29.87 1.47
N LEU A 410 38.02 28.98 1.64
CA LEU A 410 37.53 28.02 0.64
C LEU A 410 36.85 28.67 -0.59
N LEU A 411 36.92 29.99 -0.74
CA LEU A 411 36.37 30.74 -1.86
C LEU A 411 37.37 31.84 -2.25
N ASN A 412 38.11 31.56 -3.32
CA ASN A 412 38.87 32.58 -4.02
C ASN A 412 37.86 33.43 -4.81
N MET A 413 37.22 34.40 -4.14
CA MET A 413 36.45 35.44 -4.82
C MET A 413 37.40 36.53 -5.31
N SER A 414 37.94 36.30 -6.50
CA SER A 414 38.36 37.35 -7.42
C SER A 414 37.63 37.16 -8.74
N LEU A 415 36.37 37.63 -8.75
CA LEU A 415 35.63 38.11 -9.91
C LEU A 415 34.75 39.27 -9.44
#